data_AF-A0A9D5X8E2-F1
#
_entry.id   AF-A0A9D5X8E2-F1
#
_cell.length_a   1.000
_cell.length_b   1.000
_cell.length_c   1.000
_cell.angle_alpha   90.00
_cell.angle_beta   90.00
_cell.angle_gamma   90.00
#
_symmetry.space_group_name_H-M   'P 1'
#
loop_
_entity.id
_entity.type
_entity.pdbx_description
1 polymer ?
#
loop_
_entity_poly.entity_id
_entity_poly.type
_entity_poly.pdbx_seq_one_letter_code
_entity_poly.pdbx_strand_id
1 'polypeptide(L)'
;MIEIDDSPATSPASAALPPQGAEQTGDNPSPLTGAAAVARGVARLFSRHDIMVMPEVCLPNKRRADLMGVDAKGQIIIVEIKVARGDLLGDGKWIEYLDYCDRFYWALPGGFDHTPLDWPEFMPERTGLILADAYDAEMVRSAATHALAPSRRKTETTRLARRSMQRLSEVNGWIDPVVRDFF
;
A
#
# COMPACT_ATOMS: atom_id res chain seq x y z
N MET A 1 15.39 71.42 -44.68
CA MET A 1 15.62 70.67 -45.92
C MET A 1 15.95 69.25 -45.49
N ILE A 2 15.19 68.29 -46.02
CA ILE A 2 15.21 66.88 -45.64
C ILE A 2 16.35 66.17 -46.41
N GLU A 3 16.80 65.04 -45.85
CA GLU A 3 17.47 63.88 -46.46
C GLU A 3 18.99 63.93 -46.61
N ILE A 4 19.74 62.82 -46.53
CA ILE A 4 19.65 61.44 -45.99
C ILE A 4 21.15 61.05 -45.99
N ASP A 5 21.68 60.38 -44.97
CA ASP A 5 22.93 59.62 -45.16
C ASP A 5 22.79 58.22 -44.57
N ASP A 6 23.13 57.29 -45.46
CA ASP A 6 22.97 55.85 -45.42
C ASP A 6 24.11 55.23 -44.61
N SER A 7 23.79 54.48 -43.56
CA SER A 7 24.72 53.46 -43.07
C SER A 7 24.00 52.31 -42.38
N PRO A 8 24.52 51.08 -42.56
CA PRO A 8 23.71 49.87 -42.61
C PRO A 8 23.37 49.32 -41.22
N ALA A 9 22.20 48.68 -41.16
CA ALA A 9 21.71 47.94 -40.00
C ALA A 9 22.65 46.77 -39.64
N THR A 10 23.29 46.86 -38.48
CA THR A 10 23.91 45.71 -37.82
C THR A 10 22.83 44.96 -37.04
N SER A 11 22.40 43.83 -37.59
CA SER A 11 21.50 42.88 -36.93
C SER A 11 22.15 42.31 -35.66
N PRO A 12 21.46 42.24 -34.51
CA PRO A 12 22.02 41.60 -33.32
C PRO A 12 22.18 40.09 -33.53
N ALA A 13 23.36 39.59 -33.20
CA ALA A 13 23.74 38.20 -33.27
C ALA A 13 22.72 37.29 -32.56
N SER A 14 22.26 36.26 -33.27
CA SER A 14 21.44 35.18 -32.76
C SER A 14 22.16 34.47 -31.61
N ALA A 15 21.74 34.71 -30.38
CA ALA A 15 22.14 33.90 -29.23
C ALA A 15 21.65 32.47 -29.47
N ALA A 16 22.59 31.54 -29.66
CA ALA A 16 22.30 30.12 -29.82
C ALA A 16 21.52 29.61 -28.61
N LEU A 17 20.41 28.90 -28.85
CA LEU A 17 19.75 28.13 -27.80
C LEU A 17 20.75 27.16 -27.17
N PRO A 18 20.71 26.95 -25.84
CA PRO A 18 21.54 25.95 -25.20
C PRO A 18 21.22 24.56 -25.79
N PRO A 19 22.20 23.65 -25.83
CA PRO A 19 21.99 22.31 -26.38
C PRO A 19 20.90 21.59 -25.59
N GLN A 20 19.85 21.16 -26.30
CA GLN A 20 18.85 20.24 -25.80
C GLN A 20 19.53 18.87 -25.63
N GLY A 21 20.02 18.61 -24.43
CA GLY A 21 20.79 17.41 -24.11
C GLY A 21 20.90 17.20 -22.61
N ALA A 22 19.83 17.45 -21.87
CA ALA A 22 19.63 16.78 -20.60
C ALA A 22 18.76 15.56 -20.93
N GLU A 23 19.36 14.37 -20.98
CA GLU A 23 18.60 13.16 -20.74
C GLU A 23 17.90 13.36 -19.40
N GLN A 24 16.61 13.67 -19.45
CA GLN A 24 15.75 13.40 -18.31
C GLN A 24 15.83 11.89 -18.16
N THR A 25 16.67 11.42 -17.25
CA THR A 25 16.52 10.10 -16.65
C THR A 25 15.18 10.16 -15.94
N GLY A 26 14.12 9.90 -16.70
CA GLY A 26 12.78 9.77 -16.19
C GLY A 26 12.82 8.59 -15.24
N ASP A 27 13.02 8.90 -13.97
CA ASP A 27 12.78 7.99 -12.85
C ASP A 27 11.26 7.80 -12.78
N ASN A 28 10.69 7.21 -13.83
CA ASN A 28 9.36 6.66 -13.78
C ASN A 28 9.50 5.41 -12.93
N PRO A 29 8.98 5.41 -11.69
CA PRO A 29 9.07 4.23 -10.86
C PRO A 29 8.46 3.08 -11.65
N SER A 30 9.22 1.98 -11.76
CA SER A 30 8.73 0.77 -12.42
C SER A 30 7.38 0.39 -11.81
N PRO A 31 6.41 -0.05 -12.62
CA PRO A 31 5.07 -0.36 -12.12
C PRO A 31 5.18 -1.39 -10.98
N LEU A 32 4.50 -1.13 -9.86
CA LEU A 32 4.48 -2.08 -8.75
C LEU A 32 3.93 -3.43 -9.23
N THR A 33 4.54 -4.51 -8.75
CA THR A 33 4.12 -5.89 -9.03
C THR A 33 3.98 -6.70 -7.74
N GLY A 34 3.37 -7.88 -7.83
CA GLY A 34 3.31 -8.83 -6.72
C GLY A 34 2.61 -8.27 -5.48
N ALA A 35 3.14 -8.58 -4.30
CA ALA A 35 2.49 -8.24 -3.03
C ALA A 35 2.36 -6.72 -2.82
N ALA A 36 3.34 -5.93 -3.27
CA ALA A 36 3.29 -4.47 -3.18
C ALA A 36 2.17 -3.86 -4.04
N ALA A 37 1.91 -4.44 -5.22
CA ALA A 37 0.78 -4.04 -6.06
C ALA A 37 -0.55 -4.32 -5.35
N VAL A 38 -0.75 -5.57 -4.90
CA VAL A 38 -1.96 -5.98 -4.17
C VAL A 38 -2.18 -5.11 -2.93
N ALA A 39 -1.14 -4.86 -2.14
CA ALA A 39 -1.20 -4.02 -0.94
C ALA A 39 -1.70 -2.60 -1.25
N ARG A 40 -1.22 -2.00 -2.34
CA ARG A 40 -1.66 -0.67 -2.80
C ARG A 40 -3.14 -0.68 -3.19
N GLY A 41 -3.59 -1.66 -3.96
CA GLY A 41 -5.00 -1.78 -4.35
C GLY A 41 -5.92 -1.94 -3.14
N VAL A 42 -5.55 -2.83 -2.21
CA VAL A 42 -6.31 -3.03 -0.96
C VAL A 42 -6.36 -1.73 -0.14
N ALA A 43 -5.24 -1.03 0.01
CA ALA A 43 -5.19 0.24 0.72
C ALA A 43 -6.10 1.30 0.09
N ARG A 44 -6.18 1.37 -1.25
CA ARG A 44 -7.09 2.27 -1.97
C ARG A 44 -8.55 1.92 -1.74
N LEU A 45 -8.91 0.64 -1.86
CA LEU A 45 -10.26 0.16 -1.56
C LEU A 45 -10.66 0.53 -0.13
N PHE A 46 -9.82 0.18 0.84
CA PHE A 46 -10.09 0.44 2.26
C PHE A 46 -10.20 1.92 2.58
N SER A 47 -9.37 2.77 1.98
CA SER A 47 -9.46 4.23 2.17
C SER A 47 -10.83 4.79 1.76
N ARG A 48 -11.43 4.29 0.67
CA ARG A 48 -12.79 4.67 0.25
C ARG A 48 -13.89 4.23 1.22
N HIS A 49 -13.58 3.27 2.09
CA HIS A 49 -14.48 2.74 3.12
C HIS A 49 -14.11 3.21 4.54
N ASP A 50 -13.31 4.28 4.66
CA ASP A 50 -12.84 4.84 5.93
C ASP A 50 -12.11 3.80 6.82
N ILE A 51 -11.29 2.99 6.15
CA ILE A 51 -10.37 2.02 6.76
C ILE A 51 -8.96 2.43 6.38
N MET A 52 -8.13 2.70 7.38
CA MET A 52 -6.72 3.05 7.17
C MET A 52 -5.84 1.86 7.54
N VAL A 53 -4.96 1.46 6.63
CA VAL A 53 -4.05 0.32 6.81
C VAL A 53 -2.59 0.76 6.79
N MET A 54 -1.77 -0.01 7.49
CA MET A 54 -0.33 0.06 7.45
C MET A 54 0.23 -1.31 7.04
N PRO A 55 1.25 -1.38 6.17
CA PRO A 55 1.84 -2.64 5.76
C PRO A 55 2.81 -3.21 6.81
N GLU A 56 3.16 -4.48 6.70
CA GLU A 56 4.27 -5.11 7.44
C GLU A 56 4.19 -4.92 8.97
N VAL A 57 3.07 -5.33 9.58
CA VAL A 57 2.79 -5.07 11.00
C VAL A 57 3.13 -6.28 11.85
N CYS A 58 4.22 -6.19 12.62
CA CYS A 58 4.61 -7.24 13.55
C CYS A 58 3.63 -7.35 14.74
N LEU A 59 3.21 -8.58 15.01
CA LEU A 59 2.29 -8.98 16.07
C LEU A 59 3.03 -9.63 17.25
N PRO A 60 2.44 -9.68 18.45
CA PRO A 60 3.05 -10.27 19.66
C PRO A 60 3.46 -11.74 19.55
N ASN A 61 2.76 -12.51 18.73
CA ASN A 61 3.06 -13.91 18.45
C ASN A 61 4.25 -14.09 17.47
N LYS A 62 5.03 -13.03 17.21
CA LYS A 62 6.15 -13.01 16.26
C LYS A 62 5.74 -13.23 14.80
N ARG A 63 4.44 -13.13 14.51
CA ARG A 63 3.93 -13.04 13.14
C ARG A 63 4.03 -11.61 12.64
N ARG A 64 3.82 -11.45 11.33
CA ARG A 64 3.77 -10.16 10.66
C ARG A 64 2.58 -10.22 9.71
N ALA A 65 1.61 -9.34 9.93
CA ALA A 65 0.49 -9.17 9.01
C ALA A 65 0.95 -8.33 7.82
N ASP A 66 0.58 -8.74 6.61
CA ASP A 66 0.93 -7.99 5.40
C ASP A 66 0.29 -6.60 5.42
N LEU A 67 -0.99 -6.50 5.78
CA LEU A 67 -1.63 -5.24 6.15
C LEU A 67 -2.39 -5.40 7.48
N MET A 68 -2.34 -4.35 8.30
CA MET A 68 -3.19 -4.20 9.47
C MET A 68 -3.77 -2.80 9.50
N GLY A 69 -5.06 -2.68 9.80
CA GLY A 69 -5.75 -1.41 9.76
C GLY A 69 -6.81 -1.25 10.83
N VAL A 70 -7.39 -0.06 10.85
CA VAL A 70 -8.48 0.33 11.73
C VAL A 70 -9.57 1.03 10.93
N ASP A 71 -10.83 0.65 11.17
CA ASP A 71 -12.00 1.33 10.61
C ASP A 71 -12.47 2.50 11.49
N ALA A 72 -13.43 3.27 10.98
CA ALA A 72 -14.07 4.39 11.70
C ALA A 72 -14.66 4.03 13.07
N LYS A 73 -14.99 2.75 13.30
CA LYS A 73 -15.57 2.22 14.55
C LYS A 73 -14.50 1.67 15.50
N GLY A 74 -13.22 1.72 15.13
CA GLY A 74 -12.12 1.13 15.89
C GLY A 74 -12.02 -0.39 15.75
N GLN A 75 -12.65 -0.98 14.72
CA GLN A 75 -12.47 -2.39 14.38
C GLN A 75 -11.12 -2.60 13.70
N ILE A 76 -10.40 -3.61 14.16
CA ILE A 76 -9.08 -3.97 13.67
C ILE A 76 -9.24 -4.97 12.53
N ILE A 77 -8.58 -4.69 11.42
CA ILE A 77 -8.61 -5.53 10.22
C ILE A 77 -7.21 -6.04 9.97
N ILE A 78 -7.08 -7.33 9.64
CA ILE A 78 -5.85 -7.92 9.11
C ILE A 78 -6.13 -8.40 7.68
N VAL A 79 -5.15 -8.19 6.81
CA VAL A 79 -5.15 -8.74 5.45
C VAL A 79 -3.85 -9.53 5.24
N GLU A 80 -3.98 -10.76 4.75
CA GLU A 80 -2.86 -11.58 4.27
C GLU A 80 -2.87 -11.63 2.74
N ILE A 81 -1.75 -11.28 2.13
CA ILE A 81 -1.56 -11.19 0.68
C ILE A 81 -0.87 -12.47 0.20
N LYS A 82 -1.51 -13.20 -0.72
CA LYS A 82 -0.89 -14.38 -1.35
C LYS A 82 -0.83 -14.18 -2.86
N VAL A 83 0.39 -14.15 -3.40
CA VAL A 83 0.65 -13.94 -4.84
C VAL A 83 1.08 -15.20 -5.57
N ALA A 84 1.40 -16.27 -4.83
CA ALA A 84 1.60 -17.60 -5.38
C ALA A 84 0.70 -18.64 -4.69
N ARG A 85 0.26 -19.66 -5.46
CA ARG A 85 -0.57 -20.76 -4.93
C ARG A 85 0.14 -21.52 -3.81
N GLY A 86 1.46 -21.69 -3.92
CA GLY A 86 2.28 -22.31 -2.87
C GLY A 86 2.22 -21.56 -1.55
N ASP A 87 2.23 -20.22 -1.59
CA ASP A 87 2.14 -19.38 -0.39
C ASP A 87 0.76 -19.51 0.28
N LEU A 88 -0.30 -19.55 -0.54
CA LEU A 88 -1.66 -19.72 -0.04
C LEU A 88 -1.86 -21.08 0.64
N LEU A 89 -1.48 -22.16 -0.04
CA LEU A 89 -1.67 -23.52 0.48
C LEU A 89 -0.69 -23.88 1.60
N GLY A 90 0.47 -23.21 1.64
CA GLY A 90 1.50 -23.42 2.66
C GLY A 90 1.25 -22.67 3.97
N ASP A 91 0.30 -21.71 4.00
CA ASP A 91 0.02 -20.92 5.19
C ASP A 91 -0.82 -21.69 6.21
N GLY A 92 -0.26 -22.71 6.83
CA GLY A 92 -0.96 -23.52 7.84
C GLY A 92 -1.15 -22.84 9.21
N LYS A 93 -0.71 -21.59 9.37
CA LYS A 93 -0.71 -20.89 10.68
C LYS A 93 -1.50 -19.59 10.66
N TRP A 94 -2.21 -19.32 9.57
CA TRP A 94 -3.02 -18.11 9.40
C TRP A 94 -4.07 -17.91 10.51
N ILE A 95 -4.58 -18.99 11.10
CA ILE A 95 -5.56 -18.94 12.20
C ILE A 95 -5.01 -18.16 13.40
N GLU A 96 -3.68 -18.14 13.61
CA GLU A 96 -3.04 -17.38 14.68
C GLU A 96 -3.22 -15.85 14.53
N TYR A 97 -3.61 -15.35 13.35
CA TYR A 97 -3.94 -13.93 13.13
C TYR A 97 -5.32 -13.56 13.69
N LEU A 98 -6.24 -14.52 13.83
CA LEU A 98 -7.62 -14.25 14.22
C LEU A 98 -7.74 -13.67 15.64
N ASP A 99 -6.77 -13.94 16.52
CA ASP A 99 -6.69 -13.39 17.87
C ASP A 99 -6.35 -11.88 17.91
N TYR A 100 -6.00 -11.30 16.76
CA TYR A 100 -5.50 -9.92 16.63
C TYR A 100 -6.36 -9.03 15.71
N CYS A 101 -7.48 -9.53 15.19
CA CYS A 101 -8.38 -8.74 14.33
C CYS A 101 -9.86 -9.04 14.58
N ASP A 102 -10.70 -8.04 14.32
CA ASP A 102 -12.15 -8.22 14.22
C ASP A 102 -12.55 -8.90 12.91
N ARG A 103 -11.87 -8.52 11.82
CA ARG A 103 -12.06 -9.05 10.47
C ARG A 103 -10.73 -9.44 9.85
N PHE A 104 -10.73 -10.58 9.18
CA PHE A 104 -9.58 -11.11 8.46
C PHE A 104 -9.93 -11.24 6.98
N TYR A 105 -9.04 -10.77 6.11
CA TYR A 105 -9.18 -10.89 4.66
C TYR A 105 -7.97 -11.60 4.06
N TRP A 106 -8.26 -12.44 3.07
CA TRP A 106 -7.26 -12.81 2.06
C TRP A 106 -7.27 -11.75 0.96
N ALA A 107 -6.10 -11.39 0.46
CA ALA A 107 -5.95 -10.55 -0.72
C ALA A 107 -5.09 -11.25 -1.78
N LEU A 108 -5.61 -11.35 -3.00
CA LEU A 108 -4.97 -12.07 -4.10
C LEU A 108 -4.87 -11.16 -5.34
N PRO A 109 -3.89 -11.38 -6.23
CA PRO A 109 -3.84 -10.72 -7.53
C PRO A 109 -5.07 -11.02 -8.40
N GLY A 110 -5.41 -10.12 -9.31
CA GLY A 110 -6.35 -10.41 -10.40
C GLY A 110 -5.91 -11.63 -11.22
N GLY A 111 -6.85 -12.52 -11.54
CA GLY A 111 -6.57 -13.76 -12.28
C GLY A 111 -5.99 -14.91 -11.45
N PHE A 112 -5.79 -14.73 -10.14
CA PHE A 112 -5.39 -15.82 -9.24
C PHE A 112 -6.56 -16.79 -9.00
N ASP A 113 -6.29 -18.10 -9.06
CA ASP A 113 -7.26 -19.13 -8.71
C ASP A 113 -7.53 -19.15 -7.21
N HIS A 114 -8.63 -18.51 -6.80
CA HIS A 114 -9.06 -18.38 -5.41
C HIS A 114 -9.95 -19.53 -4.93
N THR A 115 -10.26 -20.53 -5.76
CA THR A 115 -11.10 -21.67 -5.38
C THR A 115 -10.66 -22.41 -4.11
N PRO A 116 -9.36 -22.47 -3.73
CA PRO A 116 -8.98 -23.05 -2.44
C PRO A 116 -9.59 -22.32 -1.24
N LEU A 117 -9.84 -21.01 -1.34
CA LEU A 117 -10.41 -20.21 -0.27
C LEU A 117 -11.89 -20.51 0.01
N ASP A 118 -12.51 -21.37 -0.79
CA ASP A 118 -13.87 -21.88 -0.54
C ASP A 118 -13.86 -23.21 0.22
N TRP A 119 -12.68 -23.80 0.46
CA TRP A 119 -12.57 -25.01 1.24
C TRP A 119 -12.73 -24.75 2.75
N PRO A 120 -13.23 -25.73 3.53
CA PRO A 120 -13.49 -25.56 4.96
C PRO A 120 -12.27 -25.10 5.78
N GLU A 121 -11.04 -25.48 5.38
CA GLU A 121 -9.80 -25.14 6.09
C GLU A 121 -9.48 -23.65 6.08
N PHE A 122 -10.02 -22.90 5.11
CA PHE A 122 -9.87 -21.44 4.99
C PHE A 122 -11.04 -20.66 5.60
N MET A 123 -12.02 -21.37 6.17
CA MET A 123 -13.18 -20.82 6.87
C MET A 123 -13.85 -19.68 6.08
N PRO A 124 -14.42 -19.93 4.88
CA PRO A 124 -14.98 -18.89 4.02
C PRO A 124 -16.06 -18.03 4.69
N GLU A 125 -16.77 -18.58 5.69
CA GLU A 125 -17.76 -17.83 6.47
C GLU A 125 -17.16 -16.91 7.54
N ARG A 126 -15.87 -17.10 7.87
CA ARG A 126 -15.12 -16.24 8.78
C ARG A 126 -14.30 -15.20 8.01
N THR A 127 -13.71 -15.60 6.89
CA THR A 127 -12.71 -14.83 6.15
C THR A 127 -13.28 -14.13 4.94
N GLY A 128 -12.88 -12.88 4.74
CA GLY A 128 -13.18 -12.14 3.52
C GLY A 128 -12.16 -12.44 2.42
N LEU A 129 -12.53 -12.07 1.20
CA LEU A 129 -11.69 -12.19 0.01
C LEU A 129 -11.70 -10.87 -0.76
N ILE A 130 -10.51 -10.39 -1.07
CA ILE A 130 -10.26 -9.21 -1.91
C ILE A 130 -9.39 -9.62 -3.08
N LEU A 131 -9.76 -9.19 -4.29
CA LEU A 131 -8.89 -9.26 -5.46
C LEU A 131 -8.35 -7.86 -5.74
N ALA A 132 -7.05 -7.72 -5.95
CA ALA A 132 -6.43 -6.41 -6.09
C ALA A 132 -5.25 -6.41 -7.07
N ASP A 133 -4.94 -5.22 -7.58
CA ASP A 133 -3.72 -4.89 -8.29
C ASP A 133 -3.17 -3.54 -7.83
N ALA A 134 -2.18 -2.98 -8.54
CA ALA A 134 -1.57 -1.69 -8.16
C ALA A 134 -2.53 -0.49 -8.31
N TYR A 135 -3.66 -0.65 -9.00
CA TYR A 135 -4.59 0.41 -9.33
C TYR A 135 -5.79 0.41 -8.40
N ASP A 136 -6.41 -0.74 -8.18
CA ASP A 136 -7.59 -0.86 -7.35
C ASP A 136 -7.77 -2.26 -6.73
N ALA A 137 -8.87 -2.44 -6.00
CA ALA A 137 -9.29 -3.73 -5.48
C ALA A 137 -10.83 -3.87 -5.44
N GLU A 138 -11.28 -5.12 -5.52
CA GLU A 138 -12.66 -5.54 -5.42
C GLU A 138 -12.85 -6.47 -4.22
N MET A 139 -13.88 -6.21 -3.41
CA MET A 139 -14.27 -7.10 -2.31
C MET A 139 -15.22 -8.19 -2.82
N VAL A 140 -14.65 -9.35 -3.15
CA VAL A 140 -15.41 -10.52 -3.64
C VAL A 140 -16.25 -11.14 -2.53
N ARG A 141 -15.70 -11.19 -1.29
CA ARG A 141 -16.41 -11.71 -0.12
C ARG A 141 -16.12 -10.84 1.09
N SER A 142 -17.18 -10.40 1.79
CA SER A 142 -17.04 -9.67 3.04
C SER A 142 -16.64 -10.60 4.19
N ALA A 143 -15.72 -10.17 5.05
CA ALA A 143 -15.35 -10.93 6.23
C ALA A 143 -16.41 -10.80 7.33
N ALA A 144 -16.74 -11.91 8.01
CA ALA A 144 -17.54 -11.85 9.23
C ALA A 144 -16.81 -11.06 10.33
N THR A 145 -17.56 -10.33 11.15
CA THR A 145 -16.99 -9.60 12.29
C THR A 145 -17.04 -10.50 13.53
N HIS A 146 -15.88 -10.78 14.13
CA HIS A 146 -15.81 -11.38 15.46
C HIS A 146 -15.07 -10.42 16.37
N ALA A 147 -15.79 -9.84 17.33
CA ALA A 147 -15.27 -8.74 18.11
C ALA A 147 -14.04 -9.15 18.94
N LEU A 148 -12.96 -8.38 18.81
CA LEU A 148 -11.84 -8.46 19.74
C LEU A 148 -12.26 -8.04 21.14
N ALA A 149 -11.69 -8.72 22.14
CA ALA A 149 -11.77 -8.29 23.53
C ALA A 149 -11.34 -6.81 23.66
N PRO A 150 -12.05 -5.95 24.42
CA PRO A 150 -11.74 -4.52 24.50
C PRO A 150 -10.30 -4.21 24.90
N SER A 151 -9.72 -4.99 25.81
CA SER A 151 -8.32 -4.86 26.25
C SER A 151 -7.32 -5.15 25.12
N ARG A 152 -7.58 -6.19 24.31
CA ARG A 152 -6.79 -6.53 23.12
C ARG A 152 -6.88 -5.41 22.09
N ARG A 153 -8.10 -4.97 21.76
CA ARG A 153 -8.35 -3.86 20.82
C ARG A 153 -7.54 -2.62 21.20
N LYS A 154 -7.67 -2.16 22.45
CA LYS A 154 -6.91 -1.00 22.95
C LYS A 154 -5.40 -1.19 22.78
N THR A 155 -4.89 -2.38 23.09
CA THR A 155 -3.46 -2.70 22.97
C THR A 155 -2.98 -2.61 21.53
N GLU A 156 -3.68 -3.29 20.61
CA GLU A 156 -3.28 -3.35 19.20
C GLU A 156 -3.48 -2.00 18.50
N THR A 157 -4.56 -1.26 18.78
CA THR A 157 -4.75 0.12 18.28
C THR A 157 -3.62 1.04 18.75
N THR A 158 -3.21 0.97 20.02
CA THR A 158 -2.09 1.78 20.54
C THR A 158 -0.77 1.44 19.84
N ARG A 159 -0.51 0.15 19.59
CA ARG A 159 0.68 -0.29 18.85
C ARG A 159 0.67 0.20 17.41
N LEU A 160 -0.48 0.07 16.74
CA LEU A 160 -0.65 0.52 15.36
C LEU A 160 -0.43 2.03 15.25
N ALA A 161 -1.03 2.82 16.15
CA ALA A 161 -0.86 4.26 16.21
C ALA A 161 0.61 4.67 16.41
N ARG A 162 1.29 4.10 17.41
CA ARG A 162 2.71 4.39 17.67
C ARG A 162 3.61 4.05 16.49
N ARG A 163 3.38 2.89 15.84
CA ARG A 163 4.18 2.45 14.69
C ARG A 163 3.92 3.31 13.46
N SER A 164 2.68 3.74 13.25
CA SER A 164 2.32 4.66 12.16
C SER A 164 3.00 6.03 12.36
N MET A 165 2.95 6.58 13.57
CA MET A 165 3.64 7.84 13.92
C MET A 165 5.16 7.72 13.74
N GLN A 166 5.75 6.59 14.16
CA GLN A 166 7.17 6.33 13.98
C GLN A 166 7.56 6.35 12.50
N ARG A 167 6.87 5.56 11.67
CA ARG A 167 7.16 5.49 10.22
C ARG A 167 6.95 6.84 9.53
N LEU A 168 5.89 7.57 9.88
CA LEU A 168 5.66 8.91 9.34
C LEU A 168 6.79 9.87 9.74
N SER A 169 7.27 9.79 10.98
CA SER A 169 8.38 10.61 11.48
C SER A 169 9.70 10.27 10.78
N GLU A 170 9.93 9.00 10.46
CA GLU A 170 11.09 8.54 9.67
C GLU A 170 11.00 9.03 8.21
N VAL A 171 9.86 8.84 7.55
CA VAL A 171 9.64 9.28 6.15
C VAL A 171 9.73 10.81 6.00
N ASN A 172 9.27 11.56 6.99
CA ASN A 172 9.35 13.02 6.99
C ASN A 172 10.71 13.56 7.47
N GLY A 173 11.65 12.69 7.82
CA GLY A 173 12.98 13.07 8.29
C GLY A 173 13.01 13.77 9.66
N TRP A 174 11.97 13.60 10.50
CA TRP A 174 11.88 14.22 11.83
C TRP A 174 12.77 13.51 12.87
N ILE A 175 13.07 12.23 12.64
CA ILE A 175 13.93 11.43 13.53
C ILE A 175 15.33 11.27 12.92
N ASP A 176 15.42 10.88 11.66
CA ASP A 176 16.68 10.69 10.92
C ASP A 176 16.61 11.53 9.64
N PRO A 177 17.57 12.46 9.40
CA PRO A 177 17.59 13.27 8.18
C PRO A 177 17.82 12.46 6.90
N VAL A 178 18.27 11.19 7.00
CA VAL A 178 18.40 10.28 5.88
C VAL A 178 17.10 9.48 5.74
N VAL A 179 16.23 9.92 4.83
CA VAL A 179 15.07 9.11 4.42
C VAL A 179 15.61 7.84 3.77
N ARG A 180 15.49 6.71 4.46
CA ARG A 180 15.78 5.41 3.86
C ARG A 180 14.59 5.04 2.99
N ASP A 181 14.82 4.84 1.70
CA ASP A 181 13.82 4.27 0.82
C ASP A 181 13.50 2.85 1.30
N PHE A 182 12.34 2.70 1.94
CA PHE A 182 11.81 1.41 2.34
C PHE A 182 10.84 0.93 1.27
N PHE A 183 11.36 0.46 0.14
CA PHE A 183 10.63 -0.34 -0.86
C PHE A 183 11.55 -1.40 -1.47
#